data_AF-A0A7J9YER3-F1
#
_entry.id   AF-A0A7J9YER3-F1
#
_cell.length_a   1.000
_cell.length_b   1.000
_cell.length_c   1.000
_cell.angle_alpha   90.00
_cell.angle_beta   90.00
_cell.angle_gamma   90.00
#
_symmetry.space_group_name_H-M   'P 1'
#
loop_
_entity.id
_entity.type
_entity.pdbx_description
1 polymer ?
#
loop_
_entity_poly.entity_id
_entity_poly.type
_entity_poly.pdbx_seq_one_letter_code
_entity_poly.pdbx_strand_id
1 'polypeptide(L)'
;MLERYAWADDQGAGSIESWTVAVVEGMSAEDVVRIYGGDPDRVVGEYRFAQLYYLQGDERSGYRFHLQVLARGDHVVALENHGYTGNLPEIARRCSADGGRSFSVYWSPSSRPQLLQAIDGQLTSHVDLCSGEEPYTGEPAPPWIKNLNVDLAKLRSTSLVLLEQQTGLAFDHDWLGEVRPTYRIPDPYRMLADDD
;
A
#
# COMPACT_ATOMS: atom_id res chain seq x y z
N MET A 1 -12.24 17.54 0.18
CA MET A 1 -11.29 16.43 0.35
C MET A 1 -11.12 15.65 -0.95
N LEU A 2 -12.20 15.16 -1.56
CA LEU A 2 -12.14 14.41 -2.83
C LEU A 2 -11.45 15.17 -3.98
N GLU A 3 -11.69 16.49 -4.13
CA GLU A 3 -11.05 17.32 -5.18
C GLU A 3 -9.51 17.33 -5.09
N ARG A 4 -8.93 17.20 -3.89
CA ARG A 4 -7.47 17.13 -3.70
C ARG A 4 -6.87 15.92 -4.41
N TYR A 5 -7.62 14.81 -4.44
CA TYR A 5 -7.15 13.54 -4.96
C TYR A 5 -7.67 13.22 -6.36
N ALA A 6 -8.43 14.14 -6.99
CA ALA A 6 -9.04 13.94 -8.29
C ALA A 6 -8.04 13.54 -9.40
N TRP A 7 -6.77 13.93 -9.25
CA TRP A 7 -5.68 13.52 -10.13
C TRP A 7 -5.47 11.99 -10.17
N ALA A 8 -5.79 11.27 -9.09
CA ALA A 8 -5.57 9.83 -8.99
C ALA A 8 -6.49 9.04 -9.92
N ASP A 9 -7.69 9.56 -10.19
CA ASP A 9 -8.66 8.93 -11.10
C ASP A 9 -8.39 9.24 -12.59
N ASP A 10 -7.48 10.17 -12.89
CA ASP A 10 -7.07 10.46 -14.27
C ASP A 10 -6.36 9.25 -14.88
N GLN A 11 -6.86 8.80 -16.04
CA GLN A 11 -6.30 7.68 -16.83
C GLN A 11 -5.45 8.18 -18.00
N GLY A 12 -5.00 9.44 -17.98
CA GLY A 12 -4.13 10.02 -18.98
C GLY A 12 -2.77 9.32 -19.11
N ALA A 13 -2.00 9.73 -20.11
CA ALA A 13 -0.65 9.22 -20.34
C ALA A 13 0.25 9.47 -19.12
N GLY A 14 0.86 8.40 -18.60
CA GLY A 14 1.69 8.45 -17.38
C GLY A 14 0.92 8.21 -16.08
N SER A 15 -0.36 7.85 -16.15
CA SER A 15 -1.12 7.38 -14.98
C SER A 15 -0.53 6.06 -14.44
N ILE A 16 -0.60 5.89 -13.12
CA ILE A 16 -0.20 4.65 -12.47
C ILE A 16 -1.41 3.74 -12.41
N GLU A 17 -1.39 2.68 -13.21
CA GLU A 17 -2.53 1.78 -13.36
C GLU A 17 -2.73 0.91 -12.12
N SER A 18 -1.64 0.37 -11.58
CA SER A 18 -1.64 -0.54 -10.44
C SER A 18 -0.59 -0.11 -9.41
N TRP A 19 -1.02 0.09 -8.17
CA TRP A 19 -0.09 0.29 -7.05
C TRP A 19 -0.74 0.10 -5.69
N THR A 20 0.13 -0.05 -4.69
CA THR A 20 -0.20 0.00 -3.27
C THR A 20 0.48 1.20 -2.62
N VAL A 21 -0.28 1.86 -1.75
CA VAL A 21 0.26 2.74 -0.72
C VAL A 21 -0.15 2.21 0.64
N ALA A 22 0.82 2.11 1.54
CA ALA A 22 0.59 1.80 2.95
C ALA A 22 1.18 2.88 3.83
N VAL A 23 0.47 3.25 4.88
CA VAL A 23 0.93 4.15 5.95
C VAL A 23 1.09 3.32 7.21
N VAL A 24 2.27 3.41 7.81
CA VAL A 24 2.67 2.69 9.01
C VAL A 24 3.02 3.69 10.10
N GLU A 25 2.47 3.51 11.30
CA GLU A 25 2.73 4.31 12.50
C GLU A 25 3.45 3.45 13.54
N GLY A 26 4.39 4.06 14.27
CA GLY A 26 5.12 3.38 15.37
C GLY A 26 6.35 2.58 14.93
N MET A 27 6.79 2.72 13.66
CA MET A 27 7.88 1.92 13.11
C MET A 27 8.83 2.76 12.24
N SER A 28 10.11 2.36 12.17
CA SER A 28 11.10 3.02 11.33
C SER A 28 10.99 2.59 9.85
N ALA A 29 11.52 3.41 8.95
CA ALA A 29 11.53 3.08 7.52
C ALA A 29 12.34 1.81 7.22
N GLU A 30 13.43 1.57 7.96
CA GLU A 30 14.24 0.36 7.80
C GLU A 30 13.49 -0.90 8.22
N ASP A 31 12.74 -0.83 9.32
CA ASP A 31 11.95 -1.97 9.80
C ASP A 31 10.82 -2.31 8.83
N VAL A 32 10.17 -1.30 8.26
CA VAL A 32 9.19 -1.51 7.17
C VAL A 32 9.85 -2.21 5.98
N VAL A 33 11.04 -1.79 5.55
CA VAL A 33 11.77 -2.48 4.47
C VAL A 33 12.04 -3.95 4.83
N ARG A 34 12.48 -4.23 6.06
CA ARG A 34 12.75 -5.61 6.54
C ARG A 34 11.47 -6.44 6.57
N ILE A 35 10.34 -5.90 7.05
CA ILE A 35 9.06 -6.62 7.10
C ILE A 35 8.56 -6.97 5.70
N TYR A 36 8.75 -6.08 4.73
CA TYR A 36 8.48 -6.35 3.32
C TYR A 36 9.47 -7.35 2.68
N GLY A 37 10.43 -7.88 3.45
CA GLY A 37 11.43 -8.84 3.00
C GLY A 37 12.60 -8.22 2.23
N GLY A 38 12.71 -6.90 2.24
CA GLY A 38 13.85 -6.17 1.70
C GLY A 38 15.02 -6.09 2.69
N ASP A 39 16.14 -5.58 2.20
CA ASP A 39 17.34 -5.29 3.00
C ASP A 39 17.59 -3.77 2.96
N PRO A 40 17.48 -3.05 4.10
CA PRO A 40 17.63 -1.59 4.13
C PRO A 40 19.05 -1.13 3.81
N ASP A 41 20.05 -2.00 3.93
CA ASP A 41 21.44 -1.69 3.57
C ASP A 41 21.73 -1.98 2.09
N ARG A 42 20.76 -2.56 1.35
CA ARG A 42 20.92 -2.98 -0.04
C ARG A 42 19.91 -2.33 -0.98
N VAL A 43 20.16 -1.06 -1.26
CA VAL A 43 19.43 -0.27 -2.27
C VAL A 43 19.77 -0.76 -3.68
N VAL A 44 18.75 -0.96 -4.52
CA VAL A 44 18.90 -1.35 -5.95
C VAL A 44 19.33 -0.16 -6.81
N GLY A 45 18.88 1.03 -6.42
CA GLY A 45 19.22 2.32 -7.00
C GLY A 45 18.24 3.39 -6.53
N GLU A 46 18.36 4.59 -7.07
CA GLU A 46 17.45 5.70 -6.78
C GLU A 46 16.57 6.00 -7.98
N TYR A 47 15.26 6.00 -7.78
CA TYR A 47 14.28 6.09 -8.86
C TYR A 47 13.08 6.97 -8.46
N ARG A 48 12.40 7.54 -9.44
CA ARG A 48 11.04 8.06 -9.28
C ARG A 48 10.04 6.92 -9.29
N PHE A 49 8.89 7.11 -8.65
CA PHE A 49 7.90 6.04 -8.50
C PHE A 49 7.46 5.41 -9.84
N ALA A 50 7.21 6.24 -10.87
CA ALA A 50 6.84 5.76 -12.19
C ALA A 50 7.91 4.88 -12.87
N GLN A 51 9.20 5.04 -12.50
CA GLN A 51 10.28 4.28 -13.11
C GLN A 51 10.35 2.83 -12.61
N LEU A 52 9.75 2.51 -11.46
CA LEU A 52 9.71 1.16 -10.91
C LEU A 52 9.03 0.16 -11.85
N TYR A 53 8.05 0.60 -12.64
CA TYR A 53 7.41 -0.22 -13.68
C TYR A 53 8.45 -0.84 -14.63
N TYR A 54 9.44 -0.05 -15.08
CA TYR A 54 10.48 -0.54 -15.99
C TYR A 54 11.48 -1.48 -15.31
N LEU A 55 11.60 -1.43 -13.98
CA LEU A 55 12.46 -2.33 -13.22
C LEU A 55 11.83 -3.72 -13.05
N GLN A 56 10.50 -3.84 -13.18
CA GLN A 56 9.75 -5.06 -12.94
C GLN A 56 10.16 -6.22 -13.87
N GLY A 57 10.74 -5.91 -15.03
CA GLY A 57 11.13 -6.93 -16.01
C GLY A 57 9.92 -7.55 -16.71
N ASP A 58 10.09 -8.75 -17.24
CA ASP A 58 9.05 -9.48 -17.96
C ASP A 58 8.83 -10.89 -17.38
N GLU A 59 7.75 -11.53 -17.83
CA GLU A 59 7.38 -12.89 -17.41
C GLU A 59 8.51 -13.91 -17.63
N ARG A 60 9.29 -13.76 -18.72
CA ARG A 60 10.40 -14.68 -19.05
C ARG A 60 11.54 -14.59 -18.05
N SER A 61 11.77 -13.40 -17.51
CA SER A 61 12.82 -13.10 -16.54
C SER A 61 12.37 -13.30 -15.08
N GLY A 62 11.07 -13.54 -14.88
CA GLY A 62 10.41 -13.48 -13.58
C GLY A 62 10.16 -12.03 -13.15
N TYR A 63 8.95 -11.75 -12.67
CA TYR A 63 8.59 -10.41 -12.23
C TYR A 63 9.42 -9.95 -11.03
N ARG A 64 9.73 -8.66 -11.05
CA ARG A 64 10.54 -8.00 -10.06
C ARG A 64 9.75 -6.95 -9.25
N PHE A 65 9.49 -7.27 -8.00
CA PHE A 65 8.87 -6.36 -7.03
C PHE A 65 9.87 -5.43 -6.34
N HIS A 66 9.42 -4.19 -6.12
CA HIS A 66 10.22 -3.11 -5.57
C HIS A 66 9.40 -2.29 -4.59
N LEU A 67 10.07 -1.76 -3.58
CA LEU A 67 9.50 -0.93 -2.53
C LEU A 67 10.25 0.40 -2.45
N GLN A 68 9.51 1.49 -2.29
CA GLN A 68 10.03 2.76 -1.80
C GLN A 68 9.39 3.08 -0.45
N VAL A 69 10.17 3.64 0.46
CA VAL A 69 9.69 4.11 1.77
C VAL A 69 10.08 5.57 1.98
N LEU A 70 9.23 6.32 2.67
CA LEU A 70 9.53 7.68 3.12
C LEU A 70 8.97 7.94 4.52
N ALA A 71 9.70 8.70 5.33
CA ALA A 71 9.24 9.14 6.65
C ALA A 71 8.54 10.52 6.57
N ARG A 72 7.43 10.67 7.29
CA ARG A 72 6.63 11.90 7.40
C ARG A 72 6.08 12.06 8.82
N GLY A 73 6.82 12.78 9.66
CA GLY A 73 6.51 12.87 11.09
C GLY A 73 6.62 11.48 11.71
N ASP A 74 5.56 11.05 12.39
CA ASP A 74 5.48 9.73 13.04
C ASP A 74 5.04 8.60 12.09
N HIS A 75 4.89 8.90 10.79
CA HIS A 75 4.47 7.95 9.77
C HIS A 75 5.62 7.51 8.87
N VAL A 76 5.57 6.25 8.44
CA VAL A 76 6.30 5.74 7.28
C VAL A 76 5.29 5.41 6.19
N VAL A 77 5.54 5.91 4.98
CA VAL A 77 4.74 5.59 3.79
C VAL A 77 5.52 4.63 2.92
N ALA A 78 4.94 3.47 2.66
CA ALA A 78 5.42 2.46 1.73
C ALA A 78 4.68 2.59 0.39
N LEU A 79 5.43 2.61 -0.70
CA LEU A 79 4.93 2.78 -2.08
C LEU A 79 5.41 1.63 -2.96
N GLU A 80 4.49 0.99 -3.65
CA GLU A 80 4.77 -0.12 -4.57
C GLU A 80 4.11 0.11 -5.92
N ASN A 81 4.89 0.41 -6.96
CA ASN A 81 4.36 0.50 -8.33
C ASN A 81 4.24 -0.91 -8.91
N HIS A 82 3.03 -1.30 -9.32
CA HIS A 82 2.70 -2.67 -9.74
C HIS A 82 3.04 -3.75 -8.69
N GLY A 83 3.08 -3.38 -7.40
CA GLY A 83 3.20 -4.31 -6.27
C GLY A 83 1.98 -4.25 -5.37
N TYR A 84 1.83 -5.26 -4.52
CA TYR A 84 0.68 -5.41 -3.61
C TYR A 84 1.06 -5.96 -2.22
N THR A 85 2.34 -5.98 -1.89
CA THR A 85 2.89 -6.58 -0.65
C THR A 85 2.31 -5.93 0.59
N GLY A 86 2.18 -4.61 0.59
CA GLY A 86 1.60 -3.83 1.68
C GLY A 86 0.13 -4.11 1.93
N ASN A 87 -0.56 -4.71 0.95
CA ASN A 87 -1.94 -5.13 1.08
C ASN A 87 -2.08 -6.61 1.47
N LEU A 88 -0.99 -7.27 1.87
CA LEU A 88 -1.04 -8.61 2.45
C LEU A 88 -1.41 -8.53 3.95
N PRO A 89 -2.40 -9.32 4.41
CA PRO A 89 -2.79 -9.41 5.81
C PRO A 89 -1.62 -9.54 6.80
N GLU A 90 -0.68 -10.44 6.52
CA GLU A 90 0.46 -10.71 7.40
C GLU A 90 1.48 -9.56 7.45
N ILE A 91 1.64 -8.82 6.36
CA ILE A 91 2.50 -7.64 6.32
C ILE A 91 1.89 -6.51 7.16
N ALA A 92 0.57 -6.28 7.04
CA ALA A 92 -0.11 -5.30 7.87
C ALA A 92 -0.04 -5.64 9.36
N ARG A 93 -0.19 -6.93 9.75
CA ARG A 93 -0.01 -7.36 11.14
C ARG A 93 1.39 -7.04 11.66
N ARG A 94 2.44 -7.44 10.93
CA ARG A 94 3.83 -7.18 11.34
C ARG A 94 4.13 -5.68 11.42
N CYS A 95 3.68 -4.89 10.44
CA CYS A 95 3.85 -3.44 10.43
C CYS A 95 3.09 -2.73 11.57
N SER A 96 2.05 -3.35 12.13
CA SER A 96 1.25 -2.77 13.22
C SER A 96 1.55 -3.39 14.58
N ALA A 97 2.55 -4.26 14.71
CA ALA A 97 2.90 -4.89 15.98
C ALA A 97 3.36 -3.86 17.03
N ASP A 98 3.39 -4.29 18.30
CA ASP A 98 3.90 -3.50 19.44
C ASP A 98 3.20 -2.14 19.62
N GLY A 99 1.88 -2.12 19.49
CA GLY A 99 1.05 -0.90 19.60
C GLY A 99 1.06 -0.01 18.36
N GLY A 100 1.63 -0.47 17.25
CA GLY A 100 1.65 0.24 15.97
C GLY A 100 0.34 0.18 15.20
N ARG A 101 0.35 0.78 14.01
CA ARG A 101 -0.80 0.79 13.09
C ARG A 101 -0.35 0.73 11.65
N SER A 102 -1.10 0.03 10.83
CA SER A 102 -0.90 -0.06 9.38
C SER A 102 -2.22 0.16 8.66
N PHE A 103 -2.22 0.99 7.63
CA PHE A 103 -3.36 1.19 6.75
C PHE A 103 -2.89 1.22 5.30
N SER A 104 -3.39 0.34 4.45
CA SER A 104 -3.07 0.30 3.03
C SER A 104 -4.30 0.43 2.16
N VAL A 105 -4.08 0.98 0.98
CA VAL A 105 -5.02 0.89 -0.14
C VAL A 105 -4.28 0.36 -1.36
N TYR A 106 -4.96 -0.50 -2.11
CA TYR A 106 -4.46 -1.15 -3.31
C TYR A 106 -5.50 -1.01 -4.41
N TRP A 107 -5.03 -0.77 -5.63
CA TRP A 107 -5.85 -0.93 -6.83
C TRP A 107 -5.01 -1.41 -8.00
N SER A 108 -5.67 -2.10 -8.92
CA SER A 108 -5.12 -2.58 -10.18
C SER A 108 -6.27 -2.74 -11.19
N PRO A 109 -6.04 -2.56 -12.51
CA PRO A 109 -7.05 -2.88 -13.51
C PRO A 109 -7.42 -4.36 -13.55
N SER A 110 -6.51 -5.23 -13.06
CA SER A 110 -6.67 -6.69 -13.06
C SER A 110 -7.11 -7.27 -11.72
N SER A 111 -7.37 -6.44 -10.70
CA SER A 111 -7.74 -6.90 -9.36
C SER A 111 -8.78 -5.99 -8.73
N ARG A 112 -9.47 -6.49 -7.71
CA ARG A 112 -10.41 -5.65 -6.98
C ARG A 112 -9.66 -4.64 -6.11
N PRO A 113 -10.10 -3.37 -6.06
CA PRO A 113 -9.56 -2.39 -5.15
C PRO A 113 -9.82 -2.81 -3.71
N GLN A 114 -8.80 -2.69 -2.88
CA GLN A 114 -8.85 -3.16 -1.50
C GLN A 114 -8.30 -2.10 -0.54
N LEU A 115 -8.86 -2.09 0.66
CA LEU A 115 -8.21 -1.48 1.82
C LEU A 115 -7.89 -2.56 2.84
N LEU A 116 -6.87 -2.32 3.65
CA LEU A 116 -6.48 -3.18 4.75
C LEU A 116 -6.06 -2.31 5.93
N GLN A 117 -6.53 -2.63 7.13
CA GLN A 117 -6.14 -1.99 8.37
C GLN A 117 -5.71 -3.03 9.39
N ALA A 118 -4.60 -2.76 10.06
CA ALA A 118 -4.17 -3.50 11.22
C ALA A 118 -3.76 -2.53 12.35
N ILE A 119 -4.07 -2.90 13.59
CA ILE A 119 -3.74 -2.15 14.79
C ILE A 119 -3.23 -3.17 15.82
N ASP A 120 -2.07 -2.91 16.41
CA ASP A 120 -1.46 -3.79 17.42
C ASP A 120 -1.37 -5.27 16.97
N GLY A 121 -0.94 -5.49 15.73
CA GLY A 121 -0.83 -6.82 15.13
C GLY A 121 -2.16 -7.50 14.79
N GLN A 122 -3.30 -6.86 15.03
CA GLN A 122 -4.62 -7.39 14.73
C GLN A 122 -5.21 -6.77 13.47
N LEU A 123 -5.79 -7.59 12.59
CA LEU A 123 -6.51 -7.11 11.42
C LEU A 123 -7.87 -6.59 11.84
N THR A 124 -8.00 -5.27 11.88
CA THR A 124 -9.28 -4.63 12.20
C THR A 124 -10.14 -4.48 10.96
N SER A 125 -9.56 -4.40 9.76
CA SER A 125 -10.36 -4.38 8.53
C SER A 125 -9.63 -4.89 7.30
N HIS A 126 -10.38 -5.53 6.40
CA HIS A 126 -9.96 -5.86 5.05
C HIS A 126 -11.20 -5.72 4.17
N VAL A 127 -11.26 -4.77 3.23
CA VAL A 127 -12.50 -4.54 2.45
C VAL A 127 -12.21 -4.44 0.98
N ASP A 128 -13.02 -5.14 0.19
CA ASP A 128 -13.16 -4.93 -1.25
C ASP A 128 -14.02 -3.68 -1.47
N LEU A 129 -13.41 -2.61 -1.95
CA LEU A 129 -14.07 -1.30 -2.12
C LEU A 129 -15.18 -1.31 -3.17
N CYS A 130 -15.23 -2.31 -4.07
CA CYS A 130 -16.31 -2.44 -5.04
C CYS A 130 -17.58 -3.05 -4.45
N SER A 131 -17.43 -4.07 -3.60
CA SER A 131 -18.56 -4.79 -2.99
C SER A 131 -18.94 -4.27 -1.61
N GLY A 132 -18.01 -3.59 -0.92
CA GLY A 132 -18.12 -3.29 0.50
C GLY A 132 -18.06 -4.53 1.38
N GLU A 133 -17.75 -5.70 0.82
CA GLU A 133 -17.65 -6.94 1.56
C GLU A 133 -16.32 -7.00 2.31
N GLU A 134 -16.40 -7.44 3.56
CA GLU A 134 -15.27 -7.69 4.43
C GLU A 134 -15.09 -9.21 4.57
N PRO A 135 -13.99 -9.80 4.09
CA PRO A 135 -13.56 -11.11 4.56
C PRO A 135 -13.58 -11.13 6.08
N TYR A 136 -14.16 -12.18 6.67
CA TYR A 136 -14.16 -12.34 8.11
C TYR A 136 -12.71 -12.34 8.63
N THR A 137 -12.32 -11.29 9.35
CA THR A 137 -10.97 -11.11 9.89
C THR A 137 -10.77 -11.81 11.23
N GLY A 138 -11.82 -12.44 11.77
CA GLY A 138 -11.85 -12.92 13.16
C GLY A 138 -12.30 -11.85 14.15
N GLU A 139 -12.19 -10.57 13.78
CA GLU A 139 -12.43 -9.42 14.64
C GLU A 139 -13.69 -8.64 14.23
N PRO A 140 -14.33 -7.92 15.17
CA PRO A 140 -15.44 -7.04 14.82
C PRO A 140 -14.99 -5.88 13.93
N ALA A 141 -15.65 -5.73 12.78
CA ALA A 141 -15.47 -4.60 11.88
C ALA A 141 -15.60 -3.24 12.61
N PRO A 142 -14.68 -2.29 12.38
CA PRO A 142 -14.75 -0.99 13.03
C PRO A 142 -15.96 -0.20 12.51
N PRO A 143 -16.55 0.69 13.34
CA PRO A 143 -17.79 1.38 12.99
C PRO A 143 -17.74 2.20 11.70
N TRP A 144 -16.55 2.70 11.32
CA TRP A 144 -16.38 3.54 10.13
C TRP A 144 -16.60 2.76 8.82
N ILE A 145 -16.35 1.44 8.81
CA ILE A 145 -16.60 0.57 7.64
C ILE A 145 -18.08 0.48 7.31
N LYS A 146 -18.95 0.44 8.33
CA LYS A 146 -20.41 0.29 8.14
C LYS A 146 -21.04 1.47 7.40
N ASN A 147 -20.37 2.62 7.40
CA ASN A 147 -20.85 3.84 6.75
C ASN A 147 -19.99 4.21 5.54
N LEU A 148 -19.23 3.25 4.99
CA LEU A 148 -18.37 3.49 3.85
C LEU A 148 -19.23 3.81 2.63
N ASN A 149 -19.12 5.05 2.14
CA ASN A 149 -19.75 5.48 0.91
C ASN A 149 -18.69 5.62 -0.18
N VAL A 150 -18.55 4.57 -1.00
CA VAL A 150 -17.55 4.54 -2.08
C VAL A 150 -18.17 5.03 -3.37
N ASP A 151 -17.65 6.13 -3.90
CA ASP A 151 -17.94 6.54 -5.27
C ASP A 151 -17.07 5.69 -6.23
N LEU A 152 -17.68 4.68 -6.85
CA LEU A 152 -16.99 3.78 -7.77
C LEU A 152 -16.41 4.50 -9.00
N ALA A 153 -16.98 5.66 -9.38
CA ALA A 153 -16.43 6.47 -10.47
C ALA A 153 -15.19 7.26 -10.05
N LYS A 154 -14.93 7.37 -8.75
CA LYS A 154 -13.81 8.12 -8.13
C LYS A 154 -13.08 7.28 -7.10
N LEU A 155 -12.90 6.00 -7.43
CA LEU A 155 -12.44 4.97 -6.53
C LEU A 155 -11.04 5.26 -5.98
N ARG A 156 -10.11 5.76 -6.80
CA ARG A 156 -8.73 6.05 -6.37
C ARG A 156 -8.70 7.30 -5.50
N SER A 157 -9.42 8.36 -5.88
CA SER A 157 -9.60 9.53 -5.01
C SER A 157 -10.21 9.15 -3.66
N THR A 158 -11.26 8.32 -3.68
CA THR A 158 -11.93 7.85 -2.47
C THR A 158 -11.00 7.05 -1.58
N SER A 159 -10.15 6.19 -2.17
CA SER A 159 -9.15 5.41 -1.44
C SER A 159 -8.14 6.31 -0.70
N LEU A 160 -7.66 7.37 -1.36
CA LEU A 160 -6.75 8.34 -0.72
C LEU A 160 -7.44 9.20 0.34
N VAL A 161 -8.72 9.55 0.15
CA VAL A 161 -9.55 10.18 1.19
C VAL A 161 -9.63 9.30 2.43
N LEU A 162 -9.89 8.00 2.26
CA LEU A 162 -10.00 7.05 3.37
C LEU A 162 -8.65 6.88 4.07
N LEU A 163 -7.56 6.80 3.32
CA LEU A 163 -6.20 6.78 3.88
C LEU A 163 -5.94 8.01 4.75
N GLU A 164 -6.24 9.22 4.26
CA GLU A 164 -6.08 10.46 5.06
C GLU A 164 -6.99 10.48 6.28
N GLN A 165 -8.27 10.08 6.15
CA GLN A 165 -9.21 10.06 7.27
C GLN A 165 -8.79 9.08 8.36
N GLN A 166 -8.26 7.92 7.98
CA GLN A 166 -7.87 6.90 8.94
C GLN A 166 -6.54 7.25 9.59
N THR A 167 -5.54 7.69 8.83
CA THR A 167 -4.17 7.89 9.33
C THR A 167 -3.90 9.33 9.82
N GLY A 168 -4.73 10.29 9.41
CA GLY A 168 -4.44 11.72 9.59
C GLY A 168 -3.35 12.26 8.65
N LEU A 169 -2.74 11.42 7.81
CA LEU A 169 -1.72 11.81 6.85
C LEU A 169 -2.34 12.06 5.48
N ALA A 170 -2.31 13.32 5.03
CA ALA A 170 -2.67 13.65 3.65
C ALA A 170 -1.59 13.12 2.69
N PHE A 171 -2.02 12.39 1.67
CA PHE A 171 -1.10 11.93 0.61
C PHE A 171 -0.69 13.13 -0.26
N ASP A 172 0.60 13.32 -0.45
CA ASP A 172 1.10 14.36 -1.34
C ASP A 172 1.48 13.75 -2.69
N HIS A 173 0.88 14.27 -3.76
CA HIS A 173 1.16 13.82 -5.13
C HIS A 173 2.63 14.00 -5.51
N ASP A 174 3.31 15.02 -4.96
CA ASP A 174 4.71 15.29 -5.27
C ASP A 174 5.65 14.16 -4.81
N TRP A 175 5.24 13.34 -3.85
CA TRP A 175 6.01 12.17 -3.40
C TRP A 175 6.27 11.17 -4.52
N LEU A 176 5.38 11.08 -5.53
CA LEU A 176 5.54 10.20 -6.69
C LEU A 176 6.61 10.71 -7.66
N GLY A 177 6.84 12.03 -7.65
CA GLY A 177 7.85 12.69 -8.46
C GLY A 177 9.23 12.66 -7.84
N GLU A 178 9.36 12.47 -6.53
CA GLU A 178 10.66 12.46 -5.85
C GLU A 178 11.52 11.24 -6.25
N VAL A 179 12.83 11.46 -6.38
CA VAL A 179 13.81 10.38 -6.55
C VAL A 179 14.13 9.80 -5.18
N ARG A 180 14.02 8.48 -5.02
CA ARG A 180 14.22 7.80 -3.72
C ARG A 180 14.98 6.49 -3.83
N PRO A 181 15.66 6.07 -2.75
CA PRO A 181 16.14 4.69 -2.61
C PRO A 181 15.02 3.69 -2.87
N THR A 182 15.31 2.73 -3.73
CA THR A 182 14.40 1.64 -4.09
C THR A 182 14.99 0.33 -3.63
N TYR A 183 14.18 -0.44 -2.91
CA TYR A 183 14.56 -1.73 -2.34
C TYR A 183 13.98 -2.87 -3.16
N ARG A 184 14.76 -3.94 -3.27
CA ARG A 184 14.29 -5.21 -3.83
C ARG A 184 13.50 -5.95 -2.76
N ILE A 185 12.29 -6.40 -3.09
CA ILE A 185 11.50 -7.26 -2.20
C ILE A 185 11.16 -8.59 -2.90
N PRO A 186 10.83 -9.65 -2.13
CA PRO A 186 10.41 -10.93 -2.68
C PRO A 186 9.12 -10.82 -3.50
N ASP A 187 8.81 -11.91 -4.23
CA ASP A 187 7.49 -12.06 -4.83
C ASP A 187 6.43 -12.20 -3.72
N PRO A 188 5.39 -11.35 -3.68
CA PRO A 188 4.36 -11.42 -2.66
C PRO A 188 3.65 -12.77 -2.60
N TYR A 189 3.53 -13.49 -3.73
CA TYR A 189 2.96 -14.85 -3.74
C TYR A 189 3.86 -15.86 -3.01
N ARG A 190 5.17 -15.66 -3.03
CA ARG A 190 6.11 -16.50 -2.26
C ARG A 190 6.09 -16.15 -0.77
N MET A 191 5.70 -14.94 -0.41
CA MET A 191 5.52 -14.55 1.00
C MET A 191 4.26 -15.13 1.62
N LEU A 192 3.30 -15.57 0.79
CA LEU A 192 2.06 -16.23 1.20
C LEU A 192 2.13 -17.76 1.15
N ALA A 193 3.16 -18.32 0.52
CA ALA A 193 3.38 -19.75 0.58
C ALA A 193 3.82 -20.08 2.01
N ASP A 194 2.98 -20.80 2.76
CA ASP A 194 3.44 -21.46 3.97
C ASP A 194 4.65 -22.33 3.59
N ASP A 195 5.72 -22.29 4.38
CA ASP A 195 6.83 -23.23 4.24
C ASP A 195 6.28 -24.64 4.51
N ASP A 196 5.88 -25.36 3.44
CA ASP A 196 5.52 -26.79 3.46
C ASP A 196 6.70 -27.66 3.97
#